data_AF-T1L1F1-F1
#
_entry.id   AF-T1L1F1-F1
#
_cell.length_a   1.000
_cell.length_b   1.000
_cell.length_c   1.000
_cell.angle_alpha   90.00
_cell.angle_beta   90.00
_cell.angle_gamma   90.00
#
_symmetry.space_group_name_H-M   'P 1'
#
loop_
_entity.id
_entity.type
_entity.pdbx_description
1 polymer ?
#
loop_
_entity_poly.entity_id
_entity_poly.type
_entity_poly.pdbx_seq_one_letter_code
_entity_poly.pdbx_strand_id
1 'polypeptide(L)'
;MESIKFIISELNKEPFKKNLNLVTYDNLTGEQRIQILFDIFHVIDETITSDILEISDGEEVVIKIMEMLRILKYTPPSNIEPSLFRQNLISGERNTYTHIFNYLLSKLTELKQRAYLARFLVKIEVSPDVEGDQDIVQLYEQYEQLIENFKMVHSMNQNLKKRNDPGEMLLESINEKMSKLKVRLKTAQMQRQMGVTPQDILEKLEEEVEAKQRLVKEILPQELASIERYISDIQEIQSQPEVLPNFLEKIKSKIQTLNREINETIEKKMLTNDDADDEKLALVRQSAALVSKKRSNLQETLKKFVNDVRNKGNDYKQKRRELAEIRTESAILTRTDEILKEKWTRLRQILITLEEQRGIAGYFTSQNESDKQQEIDDNEEQDTEDLRSTINELTEQINAKKSELAPLVKDLRPLRQQCQDLQMDCDRKKSKYDSLAANLESNIVKIESIVKKMRHESNSLLSTKFILEMELEALNAIQSLVDLELRYYVANAVDDREKSWLVKIEKDIANEEEVRNDLRIRMKELQDNENNAKKQSKMWQDLKELMRVKNECFERRKELILHPSQEKKDHLIL
;
A
#
# COMPACT_ATOMS: atom_id res chain seq x y z
N MET A 1 49.26 -1.28 -10.12
CA MET A 1 50.19 -0.36 -9.42
C MET A 1 49.48 0.61 -8.48
N GLU A 2 48.32 1.16 -8.84
CA GLU A 2 47.54 2.05 -7.95
C GLU A 2 47.05 1.35 -6.67
N SER A 3 46.58 0.10 -6.79
CA SER A 3 46.19 -0.74 -5.64
C SER A 3 47.34 -0.97 -4.64
N ILE A 4 48.57 -1.20 -5.13
CA ILE A 4 49.76 -1.40 -4.29
C ILE A 4 50.16 -0.10 -3.58
N LYS A 5 50.09 1.05 -4.25
CA LYS A 5 50.34 2.36 -3.64
C LYS A 5 49.31 2.68 -2.55
N PHE A 6 48.04 2.34 -2.77
CA PHE A 6 46.97 2.51 -1.79
C PHE A 6 47.18 1.62 -0.55
N ILE A 7 47.49 0.34 -0.74
CA ILE A 7 47.82 -0.60 0.35
C ILE A 7 48.98 -0.10 1.20
N ILE A 8 50.06 0.36 0.57
CA ILE A 8 51.22 0.90 1.29
C ILE A 8 50.87 2.15 2.09
N SER A 9 50.03 3.03 1.54
CA SER A 9 49.58 4.24 2.24
C SER A 9 48.70 3.94 3.45
N GLU A 10 47.88 2.88 3.41
CA GLU A 10 47.01 2.46 4.51
C GLU A 10 47.76 1.63 5.56
N LEU A 11 48.72 0.78 5.16
CA LEU A 11 49.56 0.00 6.09
C LEU A 11 50.59 0.86 6.85
N ASN A 12 50.89 2.06 6.35
CA ASN A 12 51.78 3.02 7.02
C ASN A 12 51.03 3.96 7.99
N LYS A 13 49.68 3.95 8.00
CA LYS A 13 48.85 4.70 8.95
C LYS A 13 48.68 3.92 10.27
N GLU A 14 48.27 4.61 11.33
CA GLU A 14 47.84 3.94 12.58
C GLU A 14 46.60 3.07 12.28
N PRO A 15 46.51 1.82 12.75
CA PRO A 15 47.29 1.16 13.82
C PRO A 15 48.45 0.24 13.36
N PHE A 16 48.77 0.14 12.07
CA PHE A 16 49.72 -0.86 11.54
C PHE A 16 51.19 -0.43 11.57
N LYS A 17 51.48 0.88 11.35
CA LYS A 17 52.84 1.49 11.44
C LYS A 17 54.00 0.67 10.83
N LYS A 18 53.78 -0.01 9.69
CA LYS A 18 54.79 -0.94 9.13
C LYS A 18 55.87 -0.32 8.25
N ASN A 19 55.85 1.00 8.02
CA ASN A 19 56.86 1.77 7.26
C ASN A 19 57.36 1.09 5.96
N LEU A 20 56.43 0.56 5.17
CA LEU A 20 56.71 -0.15 3.93
C LEU A 20 56.90 0.83 2.77
N ASN A 21 57.88 0.56 1.91
CA ASN A 21 58.11 1.21 0.61
C ASN A 21 57.73 0.26 -0.55
N LEU A 22 57.56 0.77 -1.77
CA LEU A 22 57.16 -0.03 -2.94
C LEU A 22 58.10 -1.22 -3.21
N VAL A 23 59.39 -1.05 -2.95
CA VAL A 23 60.42 -2.10 -3.10
C VAL A 23 60.38 -3.11 -1.95
N THR A 24 60.14 -2.67 -0.71
CA THR A 24 60.08 -3.57 0.44
C THR A 24 58.79 -4.38 0.44
N TYR A 25 57.68 -3.82 -0.05
CA TYR A 25 56.41 -4.53 -0.26
C TYR A 25 56.53 -5.62 -1.34
N ASP A 26 57.23 -5.31 -2.45
CA ASP A 26 57.45 -6.27 -3.54
C ASP A 26 58.35 -7.44 -3.12
N ASN A 27 59.28 -7.21 -2.20
CA ASN A 27 60.21 -8.22 -1.67
C ASN A 27 59.68 -9.01 -0.46
N LEU A 28 58.44 -8.80 -0.02
CA LEU A 28 57.85 -9.55 1.10
C LEU A 28 57.77 -11.06 0.78
N THR A 29 58.26 -11.89 1.71
CA THR A 29 58.11 -13.35 1.62
C THR A 29 56.66 -13.77 1.88
N GLY A 30 56.28 -14.98 1.44
CA GLY A 30 54.92 -15.49 1.63
C GLY A 30 54.48 -15.49 3.10
N GLU A 31 55.36 -15.88 4.01
CA GLU A 31 55.15 -15.87 5.47
C GLU A 31 54.93 -14.45 6.02
N GLN A 32 55.71 -13.47 5.54
CA GLN A 32 55.55 -12.08 5.96
C GLN A 32 54.21 -11.48 5.48
N ARG A 33 53.72 -11.89 4.30
CA ARG A 33 52.39 -11.49 3.82
C ARG A 33 51.27 -12.10 4.67
N ILE A 34 51.42 -13.36 5.06
CA ILE A 34 50.48 -14.02 5.97
C ILE A 34 50.45 -13.31 7.33
N GLN A 35 51.61 -12.94 7.87
CA GLN A 35 51.69 -12.19 9.13
C GLN A 35 51.08 -10.79 9.05
N ILE A 36 51.27 -10.07 7.94
CA ILE A 36 50.59 -8.78 7.70
C ILE A 36 49.08 -8.97 7.63
N LEU A 37 48.59 -10.06 7.03
CA LEU A 37 47.17 -10.39 7.01
C LEU A 37 46.64 -10.63 8.43
N PHE A 38 47.40 -11.31 9.28
CA PHE A 38 47.04 -11.50 10.68
C PHE A 38 46.97 -10.21 11.46
N ASP A 39 47.91 -9.30 11.26
CA ASP A 39 47.85 -7.99 11.92
C ASP A 39 46.63 -7.18 11.47
N ILE A 40 46.28 -7.25 10.17
CA ILE A 40 45.04 -6.65 9.64
C ILE A 40 43.81 -7.28 10.28
N PHE A 41 43.78 -8.60 10.43
CA PHE A 41 42.69 -9.28 11.13
C PHE A 41 42.63 -8.94 12.61
N HIS A 42 43.76 -8.79 13.30
CA HIS A 42 43.83 -8.37 14.71
C HIS A 42 43.17 -7.01 14.92
N VAL A 43 43.40 -6.08 14.00
CA VAL A 43 42.83 -4.74 14.04
C VAL A 43 41.33 -4.72 13.72
N ILE A 44 40.85 -5.72 12.99
CA ILE A 44 39.43 -5.91 12.67
C ILE A 44 38.71 -6.64 13.82
N ASP A 45 39.36 -7.61 14.47
CA ASP A 45 38.85 -8.38 15.60
C ASP A 45 39.99 -8.90 16.51
N GLU A 46 40.08 -8.35 17.73
CA GLU A 46 41.08 -8.72 18.74
C GLU A 46 40.84 -10.11 19.34
N THR A 47 39.61 -10.63 19.29
CA THR A 47 39.25 -11.89 19.97
C THR A 47 39.57 -13.13 19.14
N ILE A 48 39.52 -13.01 17.81
CA ILE A 48 39.69 -14.13 16.89
C ILE A 48 41.18 -14.44 16.62
N THR A 49 42.07 -13.50 16.93
CA THR A 49 43.52 -13.65 16.68
C THR A 49 44.26 -14.45 17.74
N SER A 50 43.72 -14.55 18.96
CA SER A 50 44.28 -15.40 20.01
C SER A 50 44.19 -16.90 19.67
N ASP A 51 43.09 -17.35 19.04
CA ASP A 51 42.86 -18.75 18.68
C ASP A 51 43.72 -19.25 17.49
N ILE A 52 44.31 -18.34 16.72
CA ILE A 52 45.10 -18.68 15.53
C ILE A 52 46.59 -18.82 15.87
N LEU A 53 47.06 -18.11 16.90
CA LEU A 53 48.45 -18.15 17.35
C LEU A 53 48.84 -19.46 18.07
N GLU A 54 47.86 -20.27 18.49
CA GLU A 54 48.10 -21.58 19.13
C GLU A 54 48.27 -22.75 18.14
N ILE A 55 48.05 -22.54 16.83
CA ILE A 55 48.05 -23.62 15.83
C ILE A 55 49.36 -23.66 15.05
N SER A 56 49.96 -24.86 14.98
CA SER A 56 51.27 -25.09 14.36
C SER A 56 51.22 -25.61 12.91
N ASP A 57 50.07 -26.03 12.39
CA ASP A 57 49.93 -26.62 11.04
C ASP A 57 49.46 -25.62 9.98
N GLY A 58 50.24 -25.50 8.89
CA GLY A 58 49.99 -24.52 7.81
C GLY A 58 48.67 -24.69 7.05
N GLU A 59 48.08 -25.88 7.04
CA GLU A 59 46.76 -26.13 6.43
C GLU A 59 45.60 -25.64 7.33
N GLU A 60 45.71 -25.84 8.65
CA GLU A 60 44.70 -25.37 9.61
C GLU A 60 44.65 -23.84 9.69
N VAL A 61 45.82 -23.19 9.60
CA VAL A 61 45.95 -21.73 9.49
C VAL A 61 45.19 -21.21 8.26
N VAL A 62 45.28 -21.90 7.13
CA VAL A 62 44.60 -21.51 5.89
C VAL A 62 43.09 -21.76 5.96
N ILE A 63 42.65 -22.82 6.64
CA ILE A 63 41.21 -23.07 6.91
C ILE A 63 40.64 -21.91 7.73
N LYS A 64 41.31 -21.49 8.81
CA LYS A 64 40.88 -20.34 9.62
C LYS A 64 40.91 -19.03 8.84
N ILE A 65 41.91 -18.78 8.00
CA ILE A 65 41.94 -17.61 7.11
C ILE A 65 40.74 -17.64 6.15
N MET A 66 40.38 -18.80 5.59
CA MET A 66 39.22 -18.93 4.70
C MET A 66 37.89 -18.72 5.43
N GLU A 67 37.74 -19.23 6.65
CA GLU A 67 36.55 -18.97 7.49
C GLU A 67 36.40 -17.48 7.77
N MET A 68 37.50 -16.79 8.10
CA MET A 68 37.51 -15.35 8.31
C MET A 68 37.17 -14.56 7.05
N LEU A 69 37.75 -14.93 5.91
CA LEU A 69 37.42 -14.33 4.62
C LEU A 69 35.95 -14.59 4.23
N ARG A 70 35.38 -15.74 4.60
CA ARG A 70 33.95 -16.06 4.42
C ARG A 70 33.06 -15.18 5.30
N ILE A 71 33.40 -14.98 6.57
CA ILE A 71 32.68 -14.07 7.49
C ILE A 71 32.70 -12.62 6.96
N LEU A 72 33.86 -12.19 6.46
CA LEU A 72 34.06 -10.87 5.86
C LEU A 72 33.46 -10.75 4.44
N LYS A 73 32.82 -11.82 3.93
CA LYS A 73 32.25 -11.95 2.57
C LYS A 73 33.22 -11.51 1.46
N TYR A 74 34.47 -11.92 1.57
CA TYR A 74 35.42 -11.74 0.49
C TYR A 74 35.11 -12.68 -0.68
N THR A 75 34.96 -12.14 -1.87
CA THR A 75 34.82 -12.92 -3.10
C THR A 75 36.17 -12.98 -3.81
N PRO A 76 36.76 -14.17 -4.01
CA PRO A 76 37.97 -14.29 -4.80
C PRO A 76 37.72 -13.85 -6.25
N PRO A 77 38.75 -13.39 -6.99
CA PRO A 77 38.61 -13.03 -8.40
C PRO A 77 38.10 -14.23 -9.21
N SER A 78 37.09 -14.03 -10.06
CA SER A 78 36.37 -15.08 -10.80
C SER A 78 37.21 -15.96 -11.76
N ASN A 79 38.51 -15.68 -11.87
CA ASN A 79 39.45 -16.33 -12.78
C ASN A 79 40.35 -17.39 -12.10
N ILE A 80 40.12 -17.69 -10.80
CA ILE A 80 40.96 -18.59 -10.00
C ILE A 80 40.09 -19.73 -9.46
N GLU A 81 40.48 -20.98 -9.75
CA GLU A 81 39.81 -22.17 -9.20
C GLU A 81 39.99 -22.27 -7.67
N PRO A 82 38.99 -22.77 -6.90
CA PRO A 82 39.06 -22.85 -5.44
C PRO A 82 40.26 -23.65 -4.89
N SER A 83 40.69 -24.70 -5.61
CA SER A 83 41.86 -25.51 -5.25
C SER A 83 43.16 -24.74 -5.44
N LEU A 84 43.28 -23.99 -6.53
CA LEU A 84 44.42 -23.12 -6.81
C LEU A 84 44.48 -21.95 -5.81
N PHE A 85 43.32 -21.40 -5.43
CA PHE A 85 43.22 -20.35 -4.41
C PHE A 85 43.71 -20.84 -3.03
N ARG A 86 43.38 -22.07 -2.62
CA ARG A 86 43.93 -22.69 -1.40
C ARG A 86 45.45 -22.85 -1.47
N GLN A 87 45.97 -23.31 -2.60
CA GLN A 87 47.42 -23.44 -2.82
C GLN A 87 48.14 -22.07 -2.82
N ASN A 88 47.50 -21.03 -3.38
CA ASN A 88 48.01 -19.67 -3.41
C ASN A 88 47.97 -18.99 -2.03
N LEU A 89 47.02 -19.39 -1.17
CA LEU A 89 46.97 -18.97 0.23
C LEU A 89 48.08 -19.62 1.05
N ILE A 90 48.34 -20.92 0.88
CA ILE A 90 49.44 -21.66 1.54
C ILE A 90 50.81 -21.10 1.12
N SER A 91 50.99 -20.81 -0.17
CA SER A 91 52.27 -20.33 -0.73
C SER A 91 52.50 -18.81 -0.55
N GLY A 92 51.52 -18.04 -0.05
CA GLY A 92 51.69 -16.60 0.15
C GLY A 92 51.78 -15.79 -1.15
N GLU A 93 51.05 -16.20 -2.19
CA GLU A 93 51.20 -15.68 -3.55
C GLU A 93 50.87 -14.17 -3.66
N ARG A 94 51.73 -13.43 -4.36
CA ARG A 94 51.72 -11.96 -4.41
C ARG A 94 50.38 -11.37 -4.85
N ASN A 95 49.80 -11.88 -5.93
CA ASN A 95 48.62 -11.30 -6.54
C ASN A 95 47.37 -11.55 -5.69
N THR A 96 47.28 -12.75 -5.11
CA THR A 96 46.17 -13.17 -4.26
C THR A 96 46.12 -12.35 -2.97
N TYR A 97 47.25 -12.19 -2.25
CA TYR A 97 47.30 -11.39 -1.02
C TYR A 97 47.14 -9.88 -1.29
N THR A 98 47.65 -9.37 -2.40
CA THR A 98 47.45 -7.95 -2.77
C THR A 98 45.98 -7.64 -3.03
N HIS A 99 45.22 -8.58 -3.62
CA HIS A 99 43.78 -8.43 -3.81
C HIS A 99 43.02 -8.48 -2.47
N ILE A 100 43.41 -9.38 -1.57
CA ILE A 100 42.84 -9.48 -0.21
C ILE A 100 43.10 -8.19 0.57
N PHE A 101 44.34 -7.68 0.60
CA PHE A 101 44.68 -6.44 1.29
C PHE A 101 43.94 -5.23 0.74
N ASN A 102 43.80 -5.12 -0.58
CA ASN A 102 43.04 -4.03 -1.17
C ASN A 102 41.57 -4.03 -0.72
N TYR A 103 40.96 -5.22 -0.67
CA TYR A 103 39.58 -5.37 -0.21
C TYR A 103 39.43 -5.04 1.29
N LEU A 104 40.33 -5.55 2.12
CA LEU A 104 40.27 -5.33 3.57
C LEU A 104 40.54 -3.87 3.95
N LEU A 105 41.53 -3.25 3.33
CA LEU A 105 41.95 -1.87 3.64
C LEU A 105 40.98 -0.82 3.09
N SER A 106 40.35 -1.07 1.93
CA SER A 106 39.34 -0.14 1.38
C SER A 106 38.05 -0.08 2.19
N LYS A 107 37.76 -1.10 3.01
CA LYS A 107 36.49 -1.23 3.76
C LYS A 107 36.68 -1.43 5.26
N LEU A 108 37.77 -0.94 5.86
CA LEU A 108 38.09 -1.17 7.27
C LEU A 108 36.94 -0.85 8.24
N THR A 109 36.25 0.29 8.06
CA THR A 109 35.14 0.69 8.95
C THR A 109 33.92 -0.19 8.82
N GLU A 110 33.57 -0.60 7.59
CA GLU A 110 32.46 -1.51 7.32
C GLU A 110 32.77 -2.93 7.80
N LEU A 111 34.01 -3.39 7.60
CA LEU A 111 34.47 -4.72 7.99
C LEU A 111 34.59 -4.86 9.51
N LYS A 112 34.98 -3.80 10.24
CA LYS A 112 34.90 -3.78 11.72
C LYS A 112 33.48 -3.94 12.23
N GLN A 113 32.52 -3.21 11.64
CA GLN A 113 31.10 -3.38 11.98
C GLN A 113 30.61 -4.77 11.63
N ARG A 114 31.05 -5.33 10.50
CA ARG A 114 30.68 -6.67 10.06
C ARG A 114 31.25 -7.77 10.95
N ALA A 115 32.52 -7.67 11.36
CA ALA A 115 33.16 -8.59 12.30
C ALA A 115 32.44 -8.58 13.65
N TYR A 116 32.16 -7.38 14.18
CA TYR A 116 31.36 -7.22 15.40
C TYR A 116 29.97 -7.88 15.28
N LEU A 117 29.28 -7.67 14.15
CA LEU A 117 27.97 -8.27 13.92
C LEU A 117 28.04 -9.79 13.70
N ALA A 118 29.09 -10.29 13.05
CA ALA A 118 29.28 -11.71 12.80
C ALA A 118 29.36 -12.51 14.11
N ARG A 119 30.00 -11.96 15.14
CA ARG A 119 30.05 -12.57 16.49
C ARG A 119 28.67 -12.90 17.06
N PHE A 120 27.66 -12.12 16.72
CA PHE A 120 26.29 -12.27 17.25
C PHE A 120 25.29 -12.84 16.24
N LEU A 121 25.65 -12.89 14.95
CA LEU A 121 24.72 -13.25 13.87
C LEU A 121 25.11 -14.55 13.15
N VAL A 122 26.32 -15.07 13.34
CA VAL A 122 26.71 -16.39 12.83
C VAL A 122 26.03 -17.44 13.71
N LYS A 123 25.17 -18.26 13.08
CA LYS A 123 24.45 -19.33 13.78
C LYS A 123 25.44 -20.41 14.22
N ILE A 124 25.24 -20.92 15.42
CA ILE A 124 26.00 -22.07 15.94
C ILE A 124 25.43 -23.30 15.24
N GLU A 125 26.27 -24.03 14.50
CA GLU A 125 25.86 -25.29 13.87
C GLU A 125 25.75 -26.37 14.95
N VAL A 126 24.52 -26.87 15.18
CA VAL A 126 24.26 -27.95 16.15
C VAL A 126 24.63 -29.28 15.50
N SER A 127 25.38 -30.12 16.22
CA SER A 127 25.80 -31.44 15.74
C SER A 127 24.57 -32.31 15.40
N PRO A 128 24.58 -33.07 14.28
CA PRO A 128 23.44 -33.88 13.83
C PRO A 128 23.00 -34.97 14.84
N ASP A 129 23.84 -35.30 15.82
CA ASP A 129 23.53 -36.25 16.89
C ASP A 129 22.52 -35.73 17.92
N VAL A 130 22.34 -34.41 18.02
CA VAL A 130 21.53 -33.74 19.06
C VAL A 130 20.34 -32.97 18.49
N GLU A 131 20.13 -33.08 17.18
CA GLU A 131 19.10 -32.36 16.41
C GLU A 131 17.67 -32.86 16.71
N GLY A 132 17.53 -34.03 17.36
CA GLY A 132 16.25 -34.64 17.72
C GLY A 132 15.76 -34.36 19.14
N ASP A 133 16.57 -33.75 20.01
CA ASP A 133 16.20 -33.50 21.41
C ASP A 133 15.26 -32.28 21.51
N GLN A 134 14.04 -32.51 22.01
CA GLN A 134 12.99 -31.47 22.09
C GLN A 134 13.43 -30.22 22.87
N ASP A 135 14.21 -30.38 23.93
CA ASP A 135 14.68 -29.26 24.76
C ASP A 135 15.70 -28.39 24.01
N ILE A 136 16.55 -29.00 23.18
CA ILE A 136 17.56 -28.30 22.38
C ILE A 136 16.91 -27.57 21.23
N VAL A 137 15.90 -28.17 20.60
CA VAL A 137 15.09 -27.51 19.56
C VAL A 137 14.40 -26.26 20.12
N GLN A 138 13.77 -26.35 21.30
CA GLN A 138 13.14 -25.20 21.93
C GLN A 138 14.13 -24.10 22.31
N LEU A 139 15.31 -24.47 22.83
CA LEU A 139 16.35 -23.51 23.16
C LEU A 139 16.93 -22.83 21.91
N TYR A 140 17.06 -23.58 20.82
CA TYR A 140 17.51 -23.07 19.54
C TYR A 140 16.49 -22.10 18.92
N GLU A 141 15.19 -22.37 19.04
CA GLU A 141 14.13 -21.43 18.64
C GLU A 141 14.19 -20.12 19.45
N GLN A 142 14.39 -20.20 20.77
CA GLN A 142 14.58 -19.01 21.62
C GLN A 142 15.82 -18.20 21.22
N TYR A 143 16.92 -18.90 20.89
CA TYR A 143 18.14 -18.30 20.38
C TYR A 143 17.90 -17.56 19.05
N GLU A 144 17.17 -18.15 18.12
CA GLU A 144 16.82 -17.50 16.85
C GLU A 144 15.96 -16.24 17.05
N GLN A 145 15.00 -16.28 17.96
CA GLN A 145 14.17 -15.12 18.32
C GLN A 145 15.03 -13.99 18.92
N LEU A 146 16.00 -14.32 19.78
CA LEU A 146 16.93 -13.35 20.35
C LEU A 146 17.83 -12.70 19.28
N ILE A 147 18.28 -13.47 18.28
CA ILE A 147 19.02 -12.92 17.13
C ILE A 147 18.15 -11.92 16.35
N GLU A 148 16.88 -12.24 16.13
CA GLU A 148 15.96 -11.35 15.41
C GLU A 148 15.66 -10.06 16.18
N ASN A 149 15.45 -10.18 17.50
CA ASN A 149 15.33 -9.03 18.39
C ASN A 149 16.58 -8.15 18.37
N PHE A 150 17.77 -8.75 18.39
CA PHE A 150 19.04 -8.02 18.27
C PHE A 150 19.14 -7.26 16.94
N LYS A 151 18.75 -7.87 15.80
CA LYS A 151 18.73 -7.19 14.49
C LYS A 151 17.81 -5.97 14.50
N MET A 152 16.60 -6.11 15.06
CA MET A 152 15.64 -5.01 15.15
C MET A 152 16.17 -3.86 16.01
N VAL A 153 16.67 -4.16 17.22
CA VAL A 153 17.20 -3.15 18.15
C VAL A 153 18.45 -2.48 17.58
N HIS A 154 19.36 -3.24 16.96
CA HIS A 154 20.56 -2.70 16.34
C HIS A 154 20.24 -1.77 15.16
N SER A 155 19.29 -2.16 14.31
CA SER A 155 18.80 -1.33 13.20
C SER A 155 18.15 -0.04 13.70
N MET A 156 17.30 -0.14 14.74
CA MET A 156 16.68 1.02 15.37
C MET A 156 17.74 1.97 15.97
N ASN A 157 18.75 1.44 16.66
CA ASN A 157 19.83 2.24 17.24
C ASN A 157 20.74 2.87 16.16
N GLN A 158 21.03 2.18 15.05
CA GLN A 158 21.75 2.79 13.92
C GLN A 158 20.95 3.94 13.29
N ASN A 159 19.64 3.76 13.11
CA ASN A 159 18.77 4.81 12.58
C ASN A 159 18.66 6.00 13.54
N LEU A 160 18.64 5.75 14.85
CA LEU A 160 18.69 6.78 15.88
C LEU A 160 20.04 7.50 15.89
N LYS A 161 21.17 6.81 15.79
CA LYS A 161 22.50 7.46 15.69
C LYS A 161 22.67 8.33 14.44
N LYS A 162 22.01 7.98 13.33
CA LYS A 162 21.96 8.83 12.13
C LYS A 162 21.02 10.03 12.26
N ARG A 163 20.11 10.02 13.25
CA ARG A 163 19.08 11.05 13.48
C ARG A 163 19.30 11.89 14.75
N ASN A 164 20.19 11.48 15.65
CA ASN A 164 20.33 12.02 17.00
C ASN A 164 21.39 13.11 17.14
N ASP A 165 21.36 14.15 16.30
CA ASP A 165 21.63 15.47 16.86
C ASP A 165 20.27 16.14 17.11
N PRO A 166 19.72 16.07 18.33
CA PRO A 166 18.45 16.71 18.68
C PRO A 166 18.46 18.21 18.33
N GLY A 167 19.64 18.82 18.41
CA GLY A 167 19.83 20.18 17.93
C GLY A 167 19.62 20.32 16.42
N GLU A 168 20.15 19.41 15.60
CA GLU A 168 20.11 19.52 14.12
C GLU A 168 18.68 19.36 13.61
N MET A 169 17.88 18.51 14.24
CA MET A 169 16.43 18.42 13.99
C MET A 169 15.70 19.71 14.37
N LEU A 170 16.02 20.32 15.51
CA LEU A 170 15.40 21.57 15.93
C LEU A 170 15.77 22.72 14.97
N LEU A 171 17.03 22.75 14.52
CA LEU A 171 17.55 23.71 13.57
C LEU A 171 16.87 23.58 12.20
N GLU A 172 16.68 22.35 11.73
CA GLU A 172 15.96 22.08 10.47
C GLU A 172 14.49 22.50 10.56
N SER A 173 13.82 22.19 11.68
CA SER A 173 12.43 22.62 11.90
C SER A 173 12.28 24.14 11.93
N ILE A 174 13.21 24.85 12.59
CA ILE A 174 13.23 26.32 12.62
C ILE A 174 13.52 26.89 11.23
N ASN A 175 14.47 26.32 10.47
CA ASN A 175 14.75 26.73 9.09
C ASN A 175 13.54 26.52 8.17
N GLU A 176 12.81 25.43 8.33
CA GLU A 176 11.60 25.15 7.55
C GLU A 176 10.50 26.18 7.85
N LYS A 177 10.21 26.45 9.15
CA LYS A 177 9.26 27.49 9.55
C LYS A 177 9.65 28.87 9.01
N MET A 178 10.92 29.23 9.14
CA MET A 178 11.50 30.46 8.62
C MET A 178 11.35 30.61 7.10
N SER A 179 11.61 29.54 6.34
CA SER A 179 11.44 29.56 4.89
C SER A 179 9.98 29.81 4.49
N LYS A 180 9.02 29.18 5.18
CA LYS A 180 7.58 29.37 4.97
C LYS A 180 7.16 30.81 5.27
N LEU A 181 7.63 31.40 6.38
CA LEU A 181 7.34 32.79 6.74
C LEU A 181 7.94 33.77 5.72
N LYS A 182 9.18 33.55 5.27
CA LYS A 182 9.83 34.39 4.24
C LYS A 182 9.12 34.33 2.89
N VAL A 183 8.64 33.15 2.47
CA VAL A 183 7.84 33.03 1.24
C VAL A 183 6.53 33.81 1.37
N ARG A 184 5.80 33.67 2.49
CA ARG A 184 4.55 34.41 2.75
C ARG A 184 4.76 35.92 2.72
N LEU A 185 5.84 36.40 3.32
CA LEU A 185 6.22 37.80 3.31
C LEU A 185 6.53 38.28 1.88
N LYS A 186 7.32 37.51 1.12
CA LYS A 186 7.66 37.85 -0.27
C LYS A 186 6.44 37.85 -1.18
N THR A 187 5.52 36.89 -1.04
CA THR A 187 4.27 36.87 -1.82
C THR A 187 3.40 38.09 -1.53
N ALA A 188 3.32 38.50 -0.26
CA ALA A 188 2.56 39.68 0.15
C ALA A 188 3.20 40.99 -0.32
N GLN A 189 4.53 41.08 -0.28
CA GLN A 189 5.29 42.22 -0.81
C GLN A 189 5.22 42.28 -2.35
N MET A 190 5.25 41.14 -3.04
CA MET A 190 5.10 41.08 -4.50
C MET A 190 3.70 41.49 -4.95
N GLN A 191 2.67 41.10 -4.20
CA GLN A 191 1.30 41.59 -4.40
C GLN A 191 1.22 43.12 -4.23
N ARG A 192 1.95 43.72 -3.28
CA ARG A 192 2.06 45.18 -3.12
C ARG A 192 2.82 45.86 -4.28
N GLN A 193 3.86 45.25 -4.83
CA GLN A 193 4.68 45.84 -5.91
C GLN A 193 4.05 45.75 -7.30
N MET A 194 3.14 44.80 -7.52
CA MET A 194 2.51 44.56 -8.82
C MET A 194 1.29 45.45 -9.12
N GLY A 195 0.96 46.41 -8.25
CA GLY A 195 -0.15 47.34 -8.48
C GLY A 195 -1.54 46.71 -8.42
N VAL A 196 -1.66 45.45 -7.97
CA VAL A 196 -2.94 44.87 -7.56
C VAL A 196 -3.31 45.57 -6.26
N THR A 197 -4.25 46.50 -6.32
CA THR A 197 -4.68 47.19 -5.11
C THR A 197 -5.32 46.14 -4.19
N PRO A 198 -5.18 46.27 -2.86
CA PRO A 198 -5.91 45.36 -1.97
C PRO A 198 -7.43 45.48 -2.15
N GLN A 199 -7.92 46.55 -2.79
CA GLN A 199 -9.29 46.71 -3.28
C GLN A 199 -9.62 45.74 -4.42
N ASP A 200 -8.74 45.51 -5.40
CA ASP A 200 -8.99 44.54 -6.48
C ASP A 200 -9.02 43.08 -5.97
N ILE A 201 -8.25 42.79 -4.93
CA ILE A 201 -8.28 41.47 -4.25
C ILE A 201 -9.54 41.35 -3.41
N LEU A 202 -9.94 42.43 -2.72
CA LEU A 202 -11.19 42.49 -1.98
C LEU A 202 -12.38 42.28 -2.91
N GLU A 203 -12.43 42.96 -4.06
CA GLU A 203 -13.52 42.86 -5.04
C GLU A 203 -13.66 41.42 -5.58
N LYS A 204 -12.55 40.76 -5.92
CA LYS A 204 -12.57 39.35 -6.34
C LYS A 204 -13.01 38.40 -5.23
N LEU A 205 -12.55 38.64 -3.99
CA LEU A 205 -12.97 37.86 -2.83
C LEU A 205 -14.46 38.09 -2.52
N GLU A 206 -14.95 39.32 -2.67
CA GLU A 206 -16.36 39.69 -2.54
C GLU A 206 -17.22 38.98 -3.59
N GLU A 207 -16.80 38.98 -4.85
CA GLU A 207 -17.47 38.22 -5.93
C GLU A 207 -17.50 36.72 -5.64
N GLU A 208 -16.39 36.13 -5.18
CA GLU A 208 -16.32 34.71 -4.81
C GLU A 208 -17.19 34.37 -3.59
N VAL A 209 -17.17 35.22 -2.55
CA VAL A 209 -18.01 35.08 -1.35
C VAL A 209 -19.47 35.20 -1.72
N GLU A 210 -19.86 36.19 -2.53
CA GLU A 210 -21.25 36.34 -2.99
C GLU A 210 -21.71 35.14 -3.81
N ALA A 211 -20.89 34.64 -4.74
CA ALA A 211 -21.23 33.48 -5.56
C ALA A 211 -21.43 32.22 -4.68
N LYS A 212 -20.50 31.94 -3.75
CA LYS A 212 -20.60 30.81 -2.83
C LYS A 212 -21.76 30.97 -1.85
N GLN A 213 -22.02 32.18 -1.37
CA GLN A 213 -23.14 32.49 -0.48
C GLN A 213 -24.49 32.25 -1.15
N ARG A 214 -24.66 32.64 -2.42
CA ARG A 214 -25.88 32.35 -3.19
C ARG A 214 -26.07 30.85 -3.39
N LEU A 215 -24.98 30.12 -3.67
CA LEU A 215 -25.03 28.66 -3.83
C LEU A 215 -25.48 27.96 -2.53
N VAL A 216 -24.92 28.36 -1.39
CA VAL A 216 -25.21 27.79 -0.06
C VAL A 216 -26.59 28.19 0.48
N LYS A 217 -27.01 29.45 0.31
CA LYS A 217 -28.25 29.97 0.91
C LYS A 217 -29.49 29.74 0.04
N GLU A 218 -29.35 29.79 -1.28
CA GLU A 218 -30.50 29.71 -2.19
C GLU A 218 -30.57 28.37 -2.93
N ILE A 219 -29.49 27.97 -3.61
CA ILE A 219 -29.56 26.87 -4.60
C ILE A 219 -29.57 25.49 -3.92
N LEU A 220 -28.57 25.20 -3.08
CA LEU A 220 -28.43 23.89 -2.42
C LEU A 220 -29.60 23.56 -1.49
N PRO A 221 -30.12 24.48 -0.64
CA PRO A 221 -31.28 24.19 0.21
C PRO A 221 -32.56 23.94 -0.58
N GLN A 222 -32.75 24.64 -1.71
CA GLN A 222 -33.92 24.46 -2.56
C GLN A 222 -33.88 23.11 -3.29
N GLU A 223 -32.69 22.68 -3.75
CA GLU A 223 -32.49 21.34 -4.32
C GLU A 223 -32.68 20.25 -3.26
N LEU A 224 -32.12 20.40 -2.06
CA LEU A 224 -32.32 19.46 -0.94
C LEU A 224 -33.79 19.32 -0.56
N ALA A 225 -34.51 20.43 -0.37
CA ALA A 225 -35.93 20.41 -0.04
C ALA A 225 -36.77 19.73 -1.11
N SER A 226 -36.41 19.89 -2.40
CA SER A 226 -37.11 19.21 -3.49
C SER A 226 -36.90 17.69 -3.48
N ILE A 227 -35.68 17.24 -3.16
CA ILE A 227 -35.33 15.82 -3.08
C ILE A 227 -35.94 15.19 -1.83
N GLU A 228 -35.91 15.87 -0.69
CA GLU A 228 -36.54 15.42 0.56
C GLU A 228 -38.04 15.26 0.40
N ARG A 229 -38.70 16.22 -0.26
CA ARG A 229 -40.13 16.13 -0.58
C ARG A 229 -40.43 14.93 -1.47
N TYR A 230 -39.64 14.71 -2.52
CA TYR A 230 -39.79 13.56 -3.39
C TYR A 230 -39.58 12.22 -2.68
N ILE A 231 -38.61 12.14 -1.75
CA ILE A 231 -38.40 10.96 -0.91
C ILE A 231 -39.60 10.73 0.01
N SER A 232 -40.11 11.79 0.65
CA SER A 232 -41.30 11.73 1.49
C SER A 232 -42.50 11.21 0.71
N ASP A 233 -42.74 11.74 -0.50
CA ASP A 233 -43.84 11.31 -1.37
C ASP A 233 -43.73 9.81 -1.73
N ILE A 234 -42.53 9.32 -2.07
CA ILE A 234 -42.31 7.89 -2.37
C ILE A 234 -42.49 7.00 -1.13
N GLN A 235 -42.02 7.44 0.03
CA GLN A 235 -42.18 6.71 1.28
C GLN A 235 -43.65 6.63 1.70
N GLU A 236 -44.41 7.70 1.49
CA GLU A 236 -45.85 7.71 1.74
C GLU A 236 -46.57 6.72 0.82
N ILE A 237 -46.21 6.69 -0.47
CA ILE A 237 -46.74 5.71 -1.45
C ILE A 237 -46.40 4.26 -1.03
N GLN A 238 -45.19 4.02 -0.50
CA GLN A 238 -44.77 2.69 -0.05
C GLN A 238 -45.48 2.24 1.23
N SER A 239 -45.89 3.18 2.09
CA SER A 239 -46.59 2.89 3.36
C SER A 239 -48.08 2.60 3.21
N GLN A 240 -48.67 2.86 2.04
CA GLN A 240 -50.09 2.61 1.79
C GLN A 240 -50.31 1.20 1.20
N PRO A 241 -51.07 0.30 1.89
CA PRO A 241 -51.16 -1.11 1.51
C PRO A 241 -51.86 -1.40 0.17
N GLU A 242 -52.75 -0.54 -0.32
CA GLU A 242 -53.48 -0.76 -1.59
C GLU A 242 -53.86 0.59 -2.21
N VAL A 243 -53.11 1.06 -3.20
CA VAL A 243 -53.53 2.20 -4.03
C VAL A 243 -54.60 1.71 -5.00
N LEU A 244 -55.87 1.69 -4.57
CA LEU A 244 -56.99 1.49 -5.49
C LEU A 244 -56.96 2.59 -6.57
N PRO A 245 -57.13 2.25 -7.86
CA PRO A 245 -57.23 3.21 -8.97
C PRO A 245 -58.18 4.40 -8.68
N ASN A 246 -59.23 4.17 -7.89
CA ASN A 246 -60.25 5.15 -7.51
C ASN A 246 -59.72 6.33 -6.66
N PHE A 247 -58.67 6.14 -5.85
CA PHE A 247 -58.13 7.22 -5.02
C PHE A 247 -57.27 8.18 -5.85
N LEU A 248 -56.49 7.63 -6.79
CA LEU A 248 -55.66 8.40 -7.72
C LEU A 248 -56.52 9.23 -8.68
N GLU A 249 -57.69 8.70 -9.07
CA GLU A 249 -58.67 9.41 -9.90
C GLU A 249 -59.37 10.55 -9.13
N LYS A 250 -59.67 10.36 -7.83
CA LYS A 250 -60.17 11.42 -6.93
C LYS A 250 -59.15 12.55 -6.71
N ILE A 251 -57.87 12.23 -6.59
CA ILE A 251 -56.83 13.26 -6.47
C ILE A 251 -56.68 14.01 -7.79
N LYS A 252 -56.69 13.33 -8.93
CA LYS A 252 -56.67 13.97 -10.27
C LYS A 252 -57.85 14.92 -10.46
N SER A 253 -59.07 14.55 -10.07
CA SER A 253 -60.24 15.42 -10.19
C SER A 253 -60.16 16.62 -9.24
N LYS A 254 -59.54 16.47 -8.06
CA LYS A 254 -59.31 17.56 -7.11
C LYS A 254 -58.25 18.56 -7.60
N ILE A 255 -57.20 18.08 -8.25
CA ILE A 255 -56.21 18.93 -8.93
C ILE A 255 -56.86 19.70 -10.08
N GLN A 256 -57.72 19.05 -10.87
CA GLN A 256 -58.44 19.70 -11.97
C GLN A 256 -59.41 20.79 -11.49
N THR A 257 -60.08 20.60 -10.35
CA THR A 257 -60.98 21.60 -9.76
C THR A 257 -60.19 22.78 -9.19
N LEU A 258 -59.11 22.53 -8.43
CA LEU A 258 -58.22 23.60 -7.95
C LEU A 258 -57.57 24.40 -9.09
N ASN A 259 -57.16 23.75 -10.18
CA ASN A 259 -56.63 24.46 -11.35
C ASN A 259 -57.70 25.33 -12.04
N ARG A 260 -58.96 24.89 -12.07
CA ARG A 260 -60.07 25.73 -12.54
C ARG A 260 -60.28 26.93 -11.61
N GLU A 261 -60.28 26.73 -10.29
CA GLU A 261 -60.40 27.81 -9.32
C GLU A 261 -59.25 28.82 -9.43
N ILE A 262 -58.00 28.35 -9.57
CA ILE A 262 -56.83 29.22 -9.81
C ILE A 262 -57.01 30.02 -11.10
N ASN A 263 -57.43 29.39 -12.20
CA ASN A 263 -57.66 30.08 -13.47
C ASN A 263 -58.81 31.08 -13.38
N GLU A 264 -59.91 30.76 -12.70
CA GLU A 264 -61.02 31.70 -12.45
C GLU A 264 -60.57 32.87 -11.57
N THR A 265 -59.66 32.65 -10.61
CA THR A 265 -59.11 33.71 -9.76
C THR A 265 -58.16 34.61 -10.55
N ILE A 266 -57.40 34.04 -11.50
CA ILE A 266 -56.55 34.79 -12.44
C ILE A 266 -57.42 35.60 -13.40
N GLU A 267 -58.48 35.02 -13.96
CA GLU A 267 -59.44 35.72 -14.83
C GLU A 267 -60.17 36.83 -14.09
N LYS A 268 -60.63 36.60 -12.86
CA LYS A 268 -61.22 37.65 -12.01
C LYS A 268 -60.24 38.79 -11.73
N LYS A 269 -58.96 38.47 -11.45
CA LYS A 269 -57.91 39.49 -11.29
C LYS A 269 -57.60 40.26 -12.59
N MET A 270 -57.75 39.63 -13.75
CA MET A 270 -57.59 40.27 -15.06
C MET A 270 -58.79 41.15 -15.45
N LEU A 271 -59.98 40.90 -14.89
CA LEU A 271 -61.21 41.64 -15.17
C LEU A 271 -61.44 42.84 -14.23
N THR A 272 -60.78 42.92 -13.07
CA THR A 272 -61.04 43.98 -12.07
C THR A 272 -60.08 45.17 -12.07
N ASN A 273 -58.97 45.14 -12.83
CA ASN A 273 -57.91 46.13 -12.71
C ASN A 273 -57.58 46.80 -14.05
N ASP A 274 -58.20 47.96 -14.31
CA ASP A 274 -57.96 48.87 -15.44
C ASP A 274 -57.10 50.10 -15.03
N ASP A 275 -56.06 49.92 -14.20
CA ASP A 275 -55.20 51.02 -13.71
C ASP A 275 -53.75 50.96 -14.23
N ALA A 276 -53.22 52.13 -14.58
CA ALA A 276 -51.92 52.36 -15.23
C ALA A 276 -50.66 51.86 -14.49
N ASP A 277 -50.79 51.41 -13.24
CA ASP A 277 -49.70 50.79 -12.48
C ASP A 277 -49.38 49.36 -12.94
N ASP A 278 -50.31 48.68 -13.62
CA ASP A 278 -50.12 47.32 -14.13
C ASP A 278 -49.25 47.27 -15.41
N GLU A 279 -49.12 48.34 -16.20
CA GLU A 279 -48.21 48.34 -17.36
C GLU A 279 -46.75 48.31 -16.89
N LYS A 280 -46.41 49.08 -15.85
CA LYS A 280 -45.08 49.01 -15.21
C LYS A 280 -44.87 47.68 -14.49
N LEU A 281 -45.89 47.17 -13.80
CA LEU A 281 -45.79 45.88 -13.11
C LEU A 281 -45.69 44.70 -14.11
N ALA A 282 -46.39 44.77 -15.24
CA ALA A 282 -46.32 43.81 -16.33
C ALA A 282 -44.96 43.88 -17.04
N LEU A 283 -44.39 45.06 -17.26
CA LEU A 283 -43.03 45.24 -17.77
C LEU A 283 -41.97 44.72 -16.79
N VAL A 284 -42.17 44.91 -15.48
CA VAL A 284 -41.29 44.34 -14.43
C VAL A 284 -41.44 42.83 -14.36
N ARG A 285 -42.65 42.28 -14.49
CA ARG A 285 -42.89 40.83 -14.58
C ARG A 285 -42.33 40.24 -15.87
N GLN A 286 -42.42 40.95 -17.00
CA GLN A 286 -41.87 40.52 -18.29
C GLN A 286 -40.35 40.57 -18.27
N SER A 287 -39.74 41.60 -17.69
CA SER A 287 -38.29 41.70 -17.52
C SER A 287 -37.77 40.68 -16.51
N ALA A 288 -38.46 40.47 -15.38
CA ALA A 288 -38.16 39.40 -14.43
C ALA A 288 -38.32 38.00 -15.06
N ALA A 289 -39.35 37.78 -15.89
CA ALA A 289 -39.54 36.54 -16.63
C ALA A 289 -38.43 36.31 -17.67
N LEU A 290 -37.99 37.36 -18.38
CA LEU A 290 -36.86 37.32 -19.31
C LEU A 290 -35.54 37.01 -18.57
N VAL A 291 -35.29 37.65 -17.43
CA VAL A 291 -34.11 37.39 -16.59
C VAL A 291 -34.14 35.98 -16.02
N SER A 292 -35.29 35.52 -15.51
CA SER A 292 -35.50 34.15 -15.04
C SER A 292 -35.28 33.14 -16.15
N LYS A 293 -35.77 33.42 -17.37
CA LYS A 293 -35.60 32.54 -18.54
C LYS A 293 -34.14 32.50 -19.00
N LYS A 294 -33.44 33.64 -19.03
CA LYS A 294 -31.99 33.68 -19.28
C LYS A 294 -31.20 32.91 -18.22
N ARG A 295 -31.54 33.08 -16.93
CA ARG A 295 -30.92 32.36 -15.80
C ARG A 295 -31.18 30.85 -15.88
N SER A 296 -32.42 30.44 -16.18
CA SER A 296 -32.81 29.04 -16.38
C SER A 296 -32.09 28.41 -17.57
N ASN A 297 -31.99 29.12 -18.70
CA ASN A 297 -31.23 28.63 -19.86
C ASN A 297 -29.75 28.46 -19.53
N LEU A 298 -29.14 29.41 -18.81
CA LEU A 298 -27.75 29.30 -18.37
C LEU A 298 -27.57 28.09 -17.45
N GLN A 299 -28.47 27.92 -16.48
CA GLN A 299 -28.47 26.78 -15.56
C GLN A 299 -28.66 25.45 -16.29
N GLU A 300 -29.53 25.37 -17.30
CA GLU A 300 -29.70 24.18 -18.14
C GLU A 300 -28.45 23.89 -18.97
N THR A 301 -27.81 24.89 -19.56
CA THR A 301 -26.55 24.68 -20.30
C THR A 301 -25.41 24.20 -19.39
N LEU A 302 -25.35 24.71 -18.16
CA LEU A 302 -24.37 24.31 -17.16
C LEU A 302 -24.67 22.89 -16.64
N LYS A 303 -25.94 22.55 -16.41
CA LYS A 303 -26.38 21.18 -16.11
C LYS A 303 -26.04 20.21 -17.24
N LYS A 304 -26.27 20.59 -18.51
CA LYS A 304 -25.88 19.80 -19.68
C LYS A 304 -24.36 19.59 -19.72
N PHE A 305 -23.57 20.64 -19.52
CA PHE A 305 -22.11 20.54 -19.49
C PHE A 305 -21.62 19.62 -18.35
N VAL A 306 -22.14 19.78 -17.14
CA VAL A 306 -21.81 18.90 -16.00
C VAL A 306 -22.20 17.46 -16.28
N ASN A 307 -23.38 17.24 -16.87
CA ASN A 307 -23.84 15.90 -17.22
C ASN A 307 -22.99 15.29 -18.34
N ASP A 308 -22.54 16.08 -19.33
CA ASP A 308 -21.63 15.63 -20.38
C ASP A 308 -20.26 15.27 -19.83
N VAL A 309 -19.72 16.04 -18.87
CA VAL A 309 -18.47 15.71 -18.17
C VAL A 309 -18.63 14.42 -17.36
N ARG A 310 -19.76 14.25 -16.67
CA ARG A 310 -20.06 13.03 -15.90
C ARG A 310 -20.23 11.82 -16.83
N ASN A 311 -20.93 11.97 -17.94
CA ASN A 311 -21.13 10.93 -18.96
C ASN A 311 -19.79 10.55 -19.60
N LYS A 312 -18.97 11.51 -20.02
CA LYS A 312 -17.60 11.25 -20.52
C LYS A 312 -16.73 10.54 -19.48
N GLY A 313 -16.86 10.91 -18.20
CA GLY A 313 -16.18 10.24 -17.09
C GLY A 313 -16.65 8.80 -16.88
N ASN A 314 -17.95 8.55 -17.01
CA ASN A 314 -18.54 7.20 -16.93
C ASN A 314 -18.14 6.35 -18.14
N ASP A 315 -18.21 6.89 -19.36
CA ASP A 315 -17.78 6.23 -20.60
C ASP A 315 -16.30 5.87 -20.53
N TYR A 316 -15.46 6.76 -20.01
CA TYR A 316 -14.05 6.46 -19.77
C TYR A 316 -13.88 5.29 -18.81
N LYS A 317 -14.61 5.28 -17.68
CA LYS A 317 -14.57 4.16 -16.71
C LYS A 317 -15.12 2.86 -17.30
N GLN A 318 -16.14 2.91 -18.14
CA GLN A 318 -16.68 1.76 -18.84
C GLN A 318 -15.65 1.20 -19.85
N LYS A 319 -15.14 2.03 -20.76
CA LYS A 319 -14.10 1.63 -21.71
C LYS A 319 -12.84 1.11 -21.00
N ARG A 320 -12.50 1.66 -19.84
CA ARG A 320 -11.39 1.16 -19.02
C ARG A 320 -11.67 -0.21 -18.42
N ARG A 321 -12.91 -0.52 -18.04
CA ARG A 321 -13.33 -1.86 -17.60
C ARG A 321 -13.33 -2.85 -18.77
N GLU A 322 -13.90 -2.49 -19.91
CA GLU A 322 -13.88 -3.31 -21.13
C GLU A 322 -12.44 -3.63 -21.57
N LEU A 323 -11.54 -2.64 -21.52
CA LEU A 323 -10.11 -2.87 -21.79
C LEU A 323 -9.44 -3.77 -20.75
N ALA A 324 -9.84 -3.72 -19.49
CA ALA A 324 -9.32 -4.61 -18.46
C ALA A 324 -9.81 -6.05 -18.68
N GLU A 325 -11.09 -6.22 -19.01
CA GLU A 325 -11.72 -7.52 -19.34
C GLU A 325 -11.04 -8.15 -20.56
N ILE A 326 -10.90 -7.42 -21.67
CA ILE A 326 -10.21 -7.91 -22.88
C ILE A 326 -8.75 -8.30 -22.57
N ARG A 327 -8.05 -7.56 -21.71
CA ARG A 327 -6.68 -7.92 -21.29
C ARG A 327 -6.66 -9.22 -20.49
N THR A 328 -7.61 -9.39 -19.58
CA THR A 328 -7.71 -10.65 -18.81
C THR A 328 -8.08 -11.82 -19.71
N GLU A 329 -9.01 -11.64 -20.65
CA GLU A 329 -9.37 -12.66 -21.64
C GLU A 329 -8.20 -13.00 -22.54
N SER A 330 -7.46 -12.02 -23.04
CA SER A 330 -6.23 -12.25 -23.82
C SER A 330 -5.19 -13.02 -23.03
N ALA A 331 -5.03 -12.74 -21.73
CA ALA A 331 -4.09 -13.46 -20.86
C ALA A 331 -4.53 -14.91 -20.62
N ILE A 332 -5.83 -15.13 -20.42
CA ILE A 332 -6.42 -16.47 -20.33
C ILE A 332 -6.20 -17.22 -21.66
N LEU A 333 -6.46 -16.58 -22.79
CA LEU A 333 -6.28 -17.17 -24.12
C LEU A 333 -4.82 -17.58 -24.37
N THR A 334 -3.84 -16.73 -24.06
CA THR A 334 -2.42 -17.10 -24.15
C THR A 334 -2.08 -18.28 -23.27
N ARG A 335 -2.60 -18.33 -22.04
CA ARG A 335 -2.38 -19.47 -21.14
C ARG A 335 -3.05 -20.75 -21.67
N THR A 336 -4.24 -20.65 -22.24
CA THR A 336 -4.91 -21.81 -22.85
C THR A 336 -4.17 -22.30 -24.09
N ASP A 337 -3.63 -21.40 -24.92
CA ASP A 337 -2.83 -21.74 -26.09
C ASP A 337 -1.52 -22.44 -25.68
N GLU A 338 -0.84 -21.97 -24.63
CA GLU A 338 0.33 -22.62 -24.05
C GLU A 338 0.02 -24.04 -23.55
N ILE A 339 -1.08 -24.21 -22.79
CA ILE A 339 -1.51 -25.52 -22.30
C ILE A 339 -1.85 -26.47 -23.45
N LEU A 340 -2.51 -25.97 -24.51
CA LEU A 340 -2.85 -26.78 -25.67
C LEU A 340 -1.61 -27.17 -26.48
N LYS A 341 -0.66 -26.25 -26.68
CA LYS A 341 0.64 -26.54 -27.31
C LYS A 341 1.41 -27.58 -26.51
N GLU A 342 1.46 -27.43 -25.18
CA GLU A 342 2.12 -28.40 -24.31
C GLU A 342 1.46 -29.78 -24.41
N LYS A 343 0.13 -29.85 -24.32
CA LYS A 343 -0.63 -31.10 -24.51
C LYS A 343 -0.39 -31.72 -25.89
N TRP A 344 -0.36 -30.91 -26.95
CA TRP A 344 -0.07 -31.38 -28.29
C TRP A 344 1.36 -31.92 -28.41
N THR A 345 2.36 -31.25 -27.84
CA THR A 345 3.73 -31.75 -27.83
C THR A 345 3.87 -33.05 -27.04
N ARG A 346 3.20 -33.18 -25.89
CA ARG A 346 3.18 -34.41 -25.10
C ARG A 346 2.50 -35.55 -25.85
N LEU A 347 1.33 -35.33 -26.42
CA LEU A 347 0.63 -36.33 -27.23
C LEU A 347 1.45 -36.75 -28.44
N ARG A 348 2.09 -35.78 -29.12
CA ARG A 348 2.99 -36.05 -30.25
C ARG A 348 4.20 -36.88 -29.82
N GLN A 349 4.81 -36.58 -28.68
CA GLN A 349 5.92 -37.38 -28.13
C GLN A 349 5.46 -38.79 -27.77
N ILE A 350 4.32 -38.93 -27.09
CA ILE A 350 3.74 -40.24 -26.76
C ILE A 350 3.48 -41.06 -28.04
N LEU A 351 2.86 -40.45 -29.05
CA LEU A 351 2.61 -41.09 -30.34
C LEU A 351 3.90 -41.51 -31.04
N ILE A 352 4.93 -40.66 -31.09
CA ILE A 352 6.25 -41.02 -31.66
C ILE A 352 6.86 -42.19 -30.89
N THR A 353 6.84 -42.16 -29.55
CA THR A 353 7.39 -43.27 -28.75
C THR A 353 6.61 -44.57 -28.93
N LEU A 354 5.28 -44.51 -29.11
CA LEU A 354 4.46 -45.70 -29.37
C LEU A 354 4.69 -46.25 -30.77
N GLU A 355 4.86 -45.38 -31.77
CA GLU A 355 5.21 -45.75 -33.14
C GLU A 355 6.61 -46.39 -33.22
N GLU A 356 7.59 -45.84 -32.50
CA GLU A 356 8.95 -46.39 -32.38
C GLU A 356 8.95 -47.75 -31.65
N GLN A 357 8.21 -47.86 -30.54
CA GLN A 357 8.08 -49.11 -29.79
C GLN A 357 7.42 -50.23 -30.59
N ARG A 358 6.55 -49.89 -31.55
CA ARG A 358 5.86 -50.86 -32.41
C ARG A 358 6.50 -51.04 -33.79
N GLY A 359 7.56 -50.28 -34.10
CA GLY A 359 8.27 -50.36 -35.38
C GLY A 359 7.49 -49.80 -36.58
N ILE A 360 6.49 -48.95 -36.35
CA ILE A 360 5.59 -48.40 -37.37
C ILE A 360 5.62 -46.88 -37.27
N ALA A 361 6.72 -46.27 -37.72
CA ALA A 361 6.81 -44.81 -37.84
C ALA A 361 5.97 -44.33 -39.04
N GLY A 362 5.01 -43.42 -38.82
CA GLY A 362 4.25 -42.75 -39.89
C GLY A 362 2.82 -43.24 -40.13
N TYR A 363 2.20 -43.97 -39.20
CA TYR A 363 0.84 -44.50 -39.36
C TYR A 363 -0.26 -43.47 -39.07
N PHE A 364 -0.03 -42.52 -38.16
CA PHE A 364 -1.04 -41.56 -37.72
C PHE A 364 -1.60 -40.65 -38.83
N THR A 365 -0.90 -40.47 -39.95
CA THR A 365 -1.39 -39.66 -41.07
C THR A 365 -2.48 -40.32 -41.93
N SER A 366 -2.79 -41.61 -41.74
CA SER A 366 -3.57 -42.40 -42.72
C SER A 366 -4.94 -42.91 -42.29
N GLN A 367 -5.50 -42.51 -41.14
CA GLN A 367 -6.70 -43.17 -40.59
C GLN A 367 -7.82 -42.22 -40.10
N ASN A 368 -8.09 -41.16 -40.85
CA ASN A 368 -9.23 -40.26 -40.59
C ASN A 368 -10.41 -40.43 -41.58
N GLU A 369 -10.62 -41.62 -42.15
CA GLU A 369 -11.86 -41.94 -42.88
C GLU A 369 -12.27 -43.42 -42.70
N SER A 370 -13.22 -43.69 -41.79
CA SER A 370 -14.39 -44.59 -41.94
C SER A 370 -14.89 -45.15 -40.59
N ASP A 371 -16.21 -45.17 -40.36
CA ASP A 371 -16.99 -46.35 -39.94
C ASP A 371 -18.46 -46.00 -39.53
N LYS A 372 -19.39 -46.90 -39.87
CA LYS A 372 -20.85 -46.84 -39.59
C LYS A 372 -21.42 -48.23 -39.25
N GLN A 373 -22.40 -48.23 -38.33
CA GLN A 373 -23.61 -49.08 -38.17
C GLN A 373 -23.53 -50.49 -37.54
N GLN A 374 -24.44 -50.82 -36.58
CA GLN A 374 -25.68 -51.64 -36.73
C GLN A 374 -26.36 -52.02 -35.37
N GLU A 375 -27.69 -52.22 -35.38
CA GLU A 375 -28.58 -52.78 -34.31
C GLU A 375 -29.36 -54.01 -34.87
N ILE A 376 -29.81 -54.95 -34.01
CA ILE A 376 -30.78 -56.05 -34.30
C ILE A 376 -31.66 -56.35 -33.05
N ASP A 377 -32.90 -56.78 -33.31
CA ASP A 377 -34.06 -57.04 -32.43
C ASP A 377 -34.38 -58.56 -32.22
N ASP A 378 -35.26 -58.83 -31.25
CA ASP A 378 -35.57 -60.08 -30.53
C ASP A 378 -36.52 -61.09 -31.22
N ASN A 379 -36.60 -62.31 -30.66
CA ASN A 379 -37.79 -63.20 -30.64
C ASN A 379 -37.60 -64.36 -29.65
N GLU A 380 -38.65 -64.73 -28.91
CA GLU A 380 -39.02 -66.13 -28.56
C GLU A 380 -40.28 -66.19 -27.66
N GLU A 381 -41.27 -66.99 -28.04
CA GLU A 381 -42.37 -67.49 -27.21
C GLU A 381 -42.60 -68.96 -27.56
N GLN A 382 -42.76 -69.84 -26.57
CA GLN A 382 -43.87 -70.81 -26.46
C GLN A 382 -43.71 -71.63 -25.17
N ASP A 383 -44.76 -71.67 -24.34
CA ASP A 383 -45.18 -72.83 -23.51
C ASP A 383 -46.37 -72.39 -22.63
N THR A 384 -47.56 -72.34 -23.24
CA THR A 384 -48.79 -71.90 -22.58
C THR A 384 -49.91 -72.89 -22.85
N GLU A 385 -50.11 -73.88 -22.00
CA GLU A 385 -51.34 -74.69 -22.03
C GLU A 385 -51.76 -75.02 -20.59
N ASP A 386 -50.84 -75.42 -19.73
CA ASP A 386 -51.13 -75.66 -18.30
C ASP A 386 -51.16 -74.36 -17.47
N LEU A 387 -50.40 -73.34 -17.91
CA LEU A 387 -50.60 -71.97 -17.48
C LEU A 387 -52.01 -71.49 -17.84
N ARG A 388 -52.61 -71.92 -18.97
CA ARG A 388 -53.92 -71.41 -19.41
C ARG A 388 -55.05 -71.82 -18.48
N SER A 389 -55.03 -73.02 -17.90
CA SER A 389 -56.12 -73.49 -17.03
C SER A 389 -56.10 -72.81 -15.64
N THR A 390 -54.92 -72.71 -15.03
CA THR A 390 -54.71 -71.95 -13.78
C THR A 390 -54.95 -70.46 -14.00
N ILE A 391 -54.56 -69.93 -15.16
CA ILE A 391 -54.93 -68.59 -15.62
C ILE A 391 -56.45 -68.48 -15.70
N ASN A 392 -57.20 -69.45 -16.22
CA ASN A 392 -58.66 -69.35 -16.35
C ASN A 392 -59.38 -69.31 -14.99
N GLU A 393 -59.00 -70.14 -14.03
CA GLU A 393 -59.57 -70.10 -12.67
C GLU A 393 -59.18 -68.82 -11.91
N LEU A 394 -57.91 -68.40 -12.01
CA LEU A 394 -57.48 -67.09 -11.52
C LEU A 394 -58.23 -65.98 -12.23
N THR A 395 -58.53 -66.12 -13.52
CA THR A 395 -59.27 -65.13 -14.32
C THR A 395 -60.71 -65.04 -13.85
N GLU A 396 -61.37 -66.14 -13.48
CA GLU A 396 -62.71 -66.11 -12.89
C GLU A 396 -62.73 -65.43 -11.51
N GLN A 397 -61.79 -65.77 -10.62
CA GLN A 397 -61.68 -65.12 -9.31
C GLN A 397 -61.32 -63.64 -9.42
N ILE A 398 -60.42 -63.31 -10.36
CA ILE A 398 -60.08 -61.92 -10.73
C ILE A 398 -61.32 -61.22 -11.28
N ASN A 399 -62.14 -61.87 -12.10
CA ASN A 399 -63.36 -61.28 -12.67
C ASN A 399 -64.44 -61.06 -11.61
N ALA A 400 -64.59 -61.97 -10.65
CA ALA A 400 -65.49 -61.79 -9.49
C ALA A 400 -65.04 -60.61 -8.62
N LYS A 401 -63.75 -60.54 -8.27
CA LYS A 401 -63.19 -59.40 -7.51
C LYS A 401 -63.20 -58.10 -8.31
N LYS A 402 -62.99 -58.14 -9.63
CA LYS A 402 -63.19 -56.99 -10.53
C LYS A 402 -64.64 -56.52 -10.52
N SER A 403 -65.62 -57.43 -10.46
CA SER A 403 -67.05 -57.08 -10.38
C SER A 403 -67.40 -56.41 -9.05
N GLU A 404 -66.85 -56.88 -7.93
CA GLU A 404 -67.00 -56.24 -6.59
C GLU A 404 -66.27 -54.88 -6.51
N LEU A 405 -65.10 -54.74 -7.13
CA LEU A 405 -64.31 -53.50 -7.17
C LEU A 405 -64.83 -52.50 -8.20
N ALA A 406 -65.54 -52.94 -9.26
CA ALA A 406 -66.07 -52.08 -10.31
C ALA A 406 -66.96 -50.93 -9.78
N PRO A 407 -67.93 -51.13 -8.87
CA PRO A 407 -68.71 -50.03 -8.31
C PRO A 407 -67.87 -49.08 -7.45
N LEU A 408 -66.96 -49.59 -6.62
CA LEU A 408 -66.06 -48.76 -5.81
C LEU A 408 -65.10 -47.93 -6.67
N VAL A 409 -64.57 -48.50 -7.76
CA VAL A 409 -63.75 -47.78 -8.74
C VAL A 409 -64.59 -46.75 -9.51
N LYS A 410 -65.86 -47.06 -9.79
CA LYS A 410 -66.80 -46.14 -10.45
C LYS A 410 -67.13 -44.94 -9.56
N ASP A 411 -67.19 -45.11 -8.24
CA ASP A 411 -67.41 -44.03 -7.27
C ASP A 411 -66.12 -43.26 -6.94
N LEU A 412 -64.96 -43.92 -6.93
CA LEU A 412 -63.65 -43.27 -6.73
C LEU A 412 -63.21 -42.43 -7.94
N ARG A 413 -63.61 -42.82 -9.16
CA ARG A 413 -63.25 -42.09 -10.39
C ARG A 413 -63.71 -40.62 -10.37
N PRO A 414 -64.99 -40.27 -10.08
CA PRO A 414 -65.42 -38.88 -10.01
C PRO A 414 -64.78 -38.11 -8.84
N LEU A 415 -64.52 -38.73 -7.69
CA LEU A 415 -63.78 -38.06 -6.61
C LEU A 415 -62.33 -37.76 -7.00
N ARG A 416 -61.64 -38.68 -7.68
CA ARG A 416 -60.29 -38.43 -8.21
C ARG A 416 -60.29 -37.32 -9.25
N GLN A 417 -61.29 -37.30 -10.13
CA GLN A 417 -61.50 -36.23 -11.10
C GLN A 417 -61.69 -34.88 -10.39
N GLN A 418 -62.56 -34.80 -9.38
CA GLN A 418 -62.78 -33.58 -8.59
C GLN A 418 -61.52 -33.11 -7.84
N CYS A 419 -60.76 -34.04 -7.23
CA CYS A 419 -59.49 -33.70 -6.59
C CYS A 419 -58.48 -33.16 -7.62
N GLN A 420 -58.41 -33.76 -8.81
CA GLN A 420 -57.54 -33.32 -9.89
C GLN A 420 -57.95 -31.94 -10.41
N ASP A 421 -59.26 -31.69 -10.60
CA ASP A 421 -59.79 -30.40 -11.03
C ASP A 421 -59.52 -29.30 -9.98
N LEU A 422 -59.76 -29.58 -8.69
CA LEU A 422 -59.45 -28.66 -7.58
C LEU A 422 -57.95 -28.40 -7.47
N GLN A 423 -57.11 -29.41 -7.70
CA GLN A 423 -55.66 -29.26 -7.70
C GLN A 423 -55.22 -28.36 -8.86
N MET A 424 -55.75 -28.58 -10.06
CA MET A 424 -55.48 -27.70 -11.21
C MET A 424 -55.91 -26.25 -10.95
N ASP A 425 -57.05 -26.04 -10.30
CA ASP A 425 -57.52 -24.70 -9.94
C ASP A 425 -56.64 -24.03 -8.86
N CYS A 426 -56.22 -24.80 -7.85
CA CYS A 426 -55.26 -24.35 -6.85
C CYS A 426 -53.92 -23.98 -7.47
N ASP A 427 -53.38 -24.84 -8.35
CA ASP A 427 -52.12 -24.60 -9.06
C ASP A 427 -52.22 -23.36 -9.97
N ARG A 428 -53.37 -23.17 -10.64
CA ARG A 428 -53.63 -21.99 -11.47
C ARG A 428 -53.71 -20.72 -10.62
N LYS A 429 -54.38 -20.75 -9.47
CA LYS A 429 -54.44 -19.60 -8.55
C LYS A 429 -53.07 -19.30 -7.92
N LYS A 430 -52.33 -20.35 -7.55
CA LYS A 430 -50.97 -20.24 -7.03
C LYS A 430 -50.02 -19.63 -8.06
N SER A 431 -50.06 -20.08 -9.31
CA SER A 431 -49.27 -19.49 -10.40
C SER A 431 -49.59 -18.00 -10.63
N LYS A 432 -50.88 -17.61 -10.56
CA LYS A 432 -51.29 -16.20 -10.62
C LYS A 432 -50.78 -15.40 -9.42
N TYR A 433 -50.86 -15.96 -8.22
CA TYR A 433 -50.33 -15.32 -7.01
C TYR A 433 -48.81 -15.16 -7.09
N ASP A 434 -48.08 -16.22 -7.42
CA ASP A 434 -46.61 -16.23 -7.51
C ASP A 434 -46.12 -15.24 -8.58
N SER A 435 -46.80 -15.17 -9.73
CA SER A 435 -46.46 -14.18 -10.77
C SER A 435 -46.75 -12.74 -10.34
N LEU A 436 -47.84 -12.49 -9.63
CA LEU A 436 -48.19 -11.15 -9.13
C LEU A 436 -47.26 -10.73 -7.99
N ALA A 437 -46.93 -11.66 -7.08
CA ALA A 437 -45.96 -11.45 -6.01
C ALA A 437 -44.57 -11.14 -6.57
N ALA A 438 -44.07 -11.92 -7.53
CA ALA A 438 -42.78 -11.67 -8.17
C ALA A 438 -42.74 -10.29 -8.87
N ASN A 439 -43.85 -9.87 -9.49
CA ASN A 439 -43.96 -8.54 -10.10
C ASN A 439 -43.93 -7.42 -9.04
N LEU A 440 -44.64 -7.59 -7.92
CA LEU A 440 -44.63 -6.62 -6.82
C LEU A 440 -43.25 -6.54 -6.16
N GLU A 441 -42.60 -7.67 -5.89
CA GLU A 441 -41.24 -7.73 -5.37
C GLU A 441 -40.26 -7.02 -6.30
N SER A 442 -40.36 -7.25 -7.62
CA SER A 442 -39.54 -6.54 -8.61
C SER A 442 -39.75 -5.02 -8.55
N ASN A 443 -40.99 -4.56 -8.39
CA ASN A 443 -41.32 -3.14 -8.29
C ASN A 443 -40.85 -2.51 -6.98
N ILE A 444 -40.96 -3.23 -5.85
CA ILE A 444 -40.42 -2.80 -4.55
C ILE A 444 -38.91 -2.62 -4.65
N VAL A 445 -38.18 -3.60 -5.20
CA VAL A 445 -36.71 -3.50 -5.36
C VAL A 445 -36.33 -2.31 -6.25
N LYS A 446 -37.08 -2.04 -7.33
CA LYS A 446 -36.86 -0.85 -8.17
C LYS A 446 -37.06 0.45 -7.39
N ILE A 447 -38.16 0.58 -6.65
CA ILE A 447 -38.48 1.79 -5.87
C ILE A 447 -37.42 1.99 -4.76
N GLU A 448 -37.06 0.93 -4.04
CA GLU A 448 -36.01 1.00 -3.01
C GLU A 448 -34.66 1.42 -3.60
N SER A 449 -34.32 0.95 -4.80
CA SER A 449 -33.10 1.39 -5.48
C SER A 449 -33.13 2.88 -5.82
N ILE A 450 -34.29 3.43 -6.20
CA ILE A 450 -34.48 4.86 -6.46
C ILE A 450 -34.37 5.65 -5.17
N VAL A 451 -35.04 5.22 -4.09
CA VAL A 451 -34.95 5.88 -2.77
C VAL A 451 -33.51 5.87 -2.26
N LYS A 452 -32.77 4.76 -2.42
CA LYS A 452 -31.35 4.70 -2.05
C LYS A 452 -30.49 5.68 -2.85
N LYS A 453 -30.71 5.79 -4.17
CA LYS A 453 -30.01 6.76 -5.03
C LYS A 453 -30.32 8.20 -4.60
N MET A 454 -31.58 8.54 -4.41
CA MET A 454 -32.01 9.89 -3.99
C MET A 454 -31.46 10.27 -2.61
N ARG A 455 -31.44 9.33 -1.65
CA ARG A 455 -30.81 9.56 -0.32
C ARG A 455 -29.30 9.78 -0.45
N HIS A 456 -28.63 9.03 -1.32
CA HIS A 456 -27.21 9.23 -1.56
C HIS A 456 -26.92 10.60 -2.19
N GLU A 457 -27.74 11.03 -3.16
CA GLU A 457 -27.64 12.37 -3.77
C GLU A 457 -27.89 13.48 -2.74
N SER A 458 -28.91 13.35 -1.90
CA SER A 458 -29.18 14.30 -0.80
C SER A 458 -27.99 14.39 0.18
N ASN A 459 -27.47 13.25 0.65
CA ASN A 459 -26.30 13.24 1.54
C ASN A 459 -25.05 13.83 0.87
N SER A 460 -24.85 13.59 -0.44
CA SER A 460 -23.76 14.20 -1.20
C SER A 460 -23.91 15.70 -1.26
N LEU A 461 -25.11 16.22 -1.54
CA LEU A 461 -25.39 17.66 -1.60
C LEU A 461 -25.27 18.33 -0.22
N LEU A 462 -25.67 17.65 0.85
CA LEU A 462 -25.50 18.14 2.21
C LEU A 462 -24.01 18.21 2.60
N SER A 463 -23.22 17.21 2.18
CA SER A 463 -21.77 17.23 2.38
C SER A 463 -21.09 18.36 1.61
N THR A 464 -21.48 18.58 0.35
CA THR A 464 -20.93 19.69 -0.44
C THR A 464 -21.36 21.04 0.13
N LYS A 465 -22.60 21.17 0.61
CA LYS A 465 -23.07 22.36 1.32
C LYS A 465 -22.19 22.66 2.53
N PHE A 466 -21.94 21.67 3.39
CA PHE A 466 -21.09 21.86 4.57
C PHE A 466 -19.66 22.28 4.21
N ILE A 467 -19.05 21.66 3.19
CA ILE A 467 -17.71 22.05 2.72
C ILE A 467 -17.73 23.49 2.24
N LEU A 468 -18.72 23.88 1.43
CA LEU A 468 -18.84 25.24 0.92
C LEU A 468 -19.11 26.25 2.04
N GLU A 469 -19.86 25.90 3.08
CA GLU A 469 -20.05 26.73 4.27
C GLU A 469 -18.73 26.99 5.01
N MET A 470 -17.92 25.95 5.22
CA MET A 470 -16.58 26.07 5.82
C MET A 470 -15.64 26.91 4.96
N GLU A 471 -15.66 26.71 3.64
CA GLU A 471 -14.89 27.56 2.72
C GLU A 471 -15.32 29.03 2.77
N LEU A 472 -16.63 29.28 2.91
CA LEU A 472 -17.19 30.64 3.01
C LEU A 472 -16.78 31.29 4.33
N GLU A 473 -16.82 30.57 5.46
CA GLU A 473 -16.30 31.05 6.75
C GLU A 473 -14.81 31.40 6.68
N ALA A 474 -14.00 30.55 6.04
CA ALA A 474 -12.58 30.80 5.84
C ALA A 474 -12.34 32.04 4.96
N LEU A 475 -13.08 32.19 3.85
CA LEU A 475 -12.99 33.35 2.97
C LEU A 475 -13.42 34.65 3.67
N ASN A 476 -14.50 34.62 4.46
CA ASN A 476 -14.93 35.78 5.26
C ASN A 476 -13.87 36.19 6.29
N ALA A 477 -13.21 35.21 6.93
CA ALA A 477 -12.12 35.49 7.86
C ALA A 477 -10.94 36.17 7.14
N ILE A 478 -10.58 35.69 5.95
CA ILE A 478 -9.53 36.29 5.11
C ILE A 478 -9.92 37.70 4.69
N GLN A 479 -11.15 37.92 4.24
CA GLN A 479 -11.65 39.25 3.85
C GLN A 479 -11.57 40.22 5.03
N SER A 480 -12.02 39.82 6.22
CA SER A 480 -11.92 40.65 7.43
C SER A 480 -10.47 41.00 7.81
N LEU A 481 -9.53 40.09 7.56
CA LEU A 481 -8.10 40.32 7.80
C LEU A 481 -7.52 41.32 6.79
N VAL A 482 -7.91 41.21 5.52
CA VAL A 482 -7.49 42.15 4.46
C VAL A 482 -8.08 43.54 4.71
N ASP A 483 -9.33 43.63 5.14
CA ASP A 483 -9.97 44.89 5.53
C ASP A 483 -9.26 45.58 6.69
N LEU A 484 -8.88 44.82 7.72
CA LEU A 484 -8.10 45.34 8.84
C LEU A 484 -6.71 45.82 8.37
N GLU A 485 -6.05 45.06 7.51
CA GLU A 485 -4.75 45.44 6.95
C GLU A 485 -4.84 46.72 6.11
N LEU A 486 -5.90 46.87 5.31
CA LEU A 486 -6.20 48.10 4.57
C LEU A 486 -6.40 49.29 5.52
N ARG A 487 -7.14 49.10 6.62
CA ARG A 487 -7.34 50.14 7.64
C ARG A 487 -6.02 50.54 8.29
N TYR A 488 -5.16 49.59 8.65
CA TYR A 488 -3.84 49.85 9.23
C TYR A 488 -2.86 50.47 8.23
N TYR A 489 -2.98 50.15 6.94
CA TYR A 489 -2.18 50.74 5.87
C TYR A 489 -2.52 52.23 5.63
N VAL A 490 -3.81 52.57 5.65
CA VAL A 490 -4.31 53.95 5.48
C VAL A 490 -4.12 54.78 6.76
N ALA A 491 -4.01 54.14 7.93
CA ALA A 491 -3.76 54.84 9.19
C ALA A 491 -2.39 55.55 9.22
N ASN A 492 -2.42 56.82 9.63
CA ASN A 492 -1.22 57.65 9.80
C ASN A 492 -0.52 57.45 11.15
N ALA A 493 -1.11 56.71 12.09
CA ALA A 493 -0.54 56.44 13.40
C ALA A 493 0.50 55.29 13.34
N VAL A 494 1.67 55.50 13.95
CA VAL A 494 2.78 54.52 13.97
C VAL A 494 2.37 53.23 14.70
N ASP A 495 1.62 53.34 15.81
CA ASP A 495 1.09 52.21 16.59
C ASP A 495 0.15 51.29 15.80
N ASP A 496 -0.55 51.84 14.80
CA ASP A 496 -1.51 51.08 13.99
C ASP A 496 -0.81 50.35 12.84
N ARG A 497 0.33 50.86 12.36
CA ARG A 497 1.18 50.15 11.40
C ARG A 497 1.91 48.96 12.02
N GLU A 498 2.30 49.05 13.30
CA GLU A 498 2.89 47.92 14.03
C GLU A 498 1.94 46.74 14.23
N LYS A 499 0.62 46.98 14.19
CA LYS A 499 -0.41 45.93 14.31
C LYS A 499 -0.64 45.16 13.00
N SER A 500 -0.12 45.66 11.88
CA SER A 500 -0.14 44.98 10.58
C SER A 500 0.41 43.57 10.70
N TRP A 501 -0.25 42.61 10.05
CA TRP A 501 0.19 41.22 10.07
C TRP A 501 1.56 41.06 9.37
N LEU A 502 1.94 41.98 8.48
CA LEU A 502 3.25 41.96 7.84
C LEU A 502 4.36 42.35 8.81
N VAL A 503 4.14 43.36 9.64
CA VAL A 503 5.09 43.73 10.71
C VAL A 503 5.19 42.61 11.74
N LYS A 504 4.08 41.91 12.05
CA LYS A 504 4.11 40.72 12.91
C LYS A 504 4.92 39.59 12.30
N ILE A 505 4.73 39.28 11.00
CA ILE A 505 5.54 38.25 10.31
C ILE A 505 7.01 38.65 10.27
N GLU A 506 7.34 39.92 10.05
CA GLU A 506 8.74 40.41 10.10
C GLU A 506 9.36 40.23 11.49
N LYS A 507 8.59 40.54 12.55
CA LYS A 507 9.02 40.34 13.94
C LYS A 507 9.18 38.86 14.29
N ASP A 508 8.25 38.01 13.87
CA ASP A 508 8.31 36.56 14.10
C ASP A 508 9.50 35.94 13.36
N ILE A 509 9.79 36.40 12.13
CA ILE A 509 11.01 36.03 11.41
C ILE A 509 12.23 36.43 12.23
N ALA A 510 12.33 37.68 12.70
CA ALA A 510 13.48 38.14 13.48
C ALA A 510 13.69 37.31 14.76
N ASN A 511 12.62 37.02 15.51
CA ASN A 511 12.69 36.18 16.71
C ASN A 511 13.18 34.76 16.40
N GLU A 512 12.67 34.14 15.34
CA GLU A 512 13.12 32.80 14.91
C GLU A 512 14.58 32.82 14.38
N GLU A 513 15.06 33.94 13.82
CA GLU A 513 16.47 34.10 13.47
C GLU A 513 17.39 34.16 14.68
N GLU A 514 16.98 34.84 15.75
CA GLU A 514 17.70 34.90 17.03
C GLU A 514 17.78 33.51 17.67
N VAL A 515 16.64 32.82 17.82
CA VAL A 515 16.58 31.47 18.39
C VAL A 515 17.47 30.50 17.60
N ARG A 516 17.45 30.57 16.27
CA ARG A 516 18.34 29.77 15.41
C ARG A 516 19.82 30.06 15.66
N ASN A 517 20.19 31.33 15.82
CA ASN A 517 21.57 31.71 16.08
C ASN A 517 22.04 31.23 17.46
N ASP A 518 21.20 31.38 18.48
CA ASP A 518 21.48 30.89 19.84
C ASP A 518 21.66 29.37 19.86
N LEU A 519 20.79 28.64 19.16
CA LEU A 519 20.92 27.19 19.04
C LEU A 519 22.22 26.77 18.33
N ARG A 520 22.63 27.48 17.28
CA ARG A 520 23.91 27.22 16.61
C ARG A 520 25.11 27.46 17.52
N ILE A 521 25.08 28.53 18.31
CA ILE A 521 26.14 28.81 19.30
C ILE A 521 26.15 27.69 20.33
N ARG A 522 24.99 27.30 20.87
CA ARG A 522 24.90 26.25 21.89
C ARG A 522 25.33 24.88 21.38
N MET A 523 25.04 24.55 20.12
CA MET A 523 25.55 23.34 19.47
C MET A 523 27.07 23.33 19.41
N LYS A 524 27.67 24.45 19.01
CA LYS A 524 29.12 24.57 18.90
C LYS A 524 29.78 24.40 20.27
N GLU A 525 29.21 25.01 21.30
CA GLU A 525 29.65 24.82 22.69
C GLU A 525 29.53 23.36 23.15
N LEU A 526 28.45 22.67 22.80
CA LEU A 526 28.26 21.26 23.13
C LEU A 526 29.27 20.36 22.40
N GLN A 527 29.55 20.62 21.13
CA GLN A 527 30.57 19.91 20.36
C GLN A 527 31.98 20.12 20.94
N ASP A 528 32.31 21.36 21.30
CA ASP A 528 33.59 21.68 21.94
C ASP A 528 33.72 20.98 23.31
N ASN A 529 32.63 20.96 24.09
CA ASN A 529 32.58 20.24 25.38
C ASN A 529 32.70 18.72 25.18
N GLU A 530 32.02 18.13 24.20
CA GLU A 530 32.13 16.71 23.89
C GLU A 530 33.56 16.34 23.48
N ASN A 531 34.19 17.16 22.63
CA ASN A 531 35.58 16.98 22.23
C ASN A 531 36.54 17.07 23.42
N ASN A 532 36.31 18.01 24.33
CA ASN A 532 37.08 18.14 25.55
C ASN A 532 36.88 16.94 26.49
N ALA A 533 35.64 16.46 26.66
CA ALA A 533 35.33 15.28 27.44
C ALA A 533 35.97 14.01 26.85
N LYS A 534 35.98 13.86 25.51
CA LYS A 534 36.69 12.78 24.81
C LYS A 534 38.20 12.83 25.06
N LYS A 535 38.81 14.01 24.98
CA LYS A 535 40.24 14.19 25.31
C LYS A 535 40.53 13.83 26.77
N GLN A 536 39.71 14.29 27.71
CA GLN A 536 39.84 13.95 29.13
C GLN A 536 39.69 12.44 29.35
N SER A 537 38.69 11.81 28.73
CA SER A 537 38.51 10.35 28.81
C SER A 537 39.72 9.59 28.29
N LYS A 538 40.33 10.05 27.18
CA LYS A 538 41.56 9.46 26.64
C LYS A 538 42.73 9.62 27.62
N MET A 539 42.92 10.81 28.20
CA MET A 539 43.94 11.04 29.24
C MET A 539 43.73 10.13 30.46
N TRP A 540 42.48 9.92 30.90
CA TRP A 540 42.17 9.00 32.00
C TRP A 540 42.43 7.54 31.64
N GLN A 541 42.15 7.13 30.39
CA GLN A 541 42.51 5.80 29.90
C GLN A 541 44.03 5.60 29.86
N ASP A 542 44.78 6.58 29.32
CA ASP A 542 46.24 6.55 29.28
C ASP A 542 46.83 6.48 30.70
N LEU A 543 46.26 7.22 31.66
CA LEU A 543 46.67 7.17 33.06
C LEU A 543 46.37 5.80 33.68
N LYS A 544 45.19 5.22 33.40
CA LYS A 544 44.82 3.88 33.87
C LYS A 544 45.79 2.83 33.33
N GLU A 545 46.17 2.94 32.06
CA GLU A 545 47.13 2.03 31.43
C GLU A 545 48.53 2.19 32.02
N LEU A 546 48.97 3.43 32.25
CA LEU A 546 50.24 3.69 32.92
C LEU A 546 50.27 3.14 34.35
N MET A 547 49.16 3.24 35.09
CA MET A 547 49.03 2.63 36.41
C MET A 547 49.01 1.10 36.34
N ARG A 548 48.37 0.51 35.32
CA ARG A 548 48.40 -0.94 35.08
C ARG A 548 49.83 -1.44 34.84
N VAL A 549 50.55 -0.82 33.90
CA VAL A 549 51.95 -1.16 33.59
C VAL A 549 52.83 -0.95 34.81
N LYS A 550 52.64 0.14 35.57
CA LYS A 550 53.40 0.37 36.81
C LYS A 550 53.14 -0.71 37.85
N ASN A 551 51.91 -1.20 37.96
CA ASN A 551 51.56 -2.29 38.86
C ASN A 551 52.16 -3.62 38.40
N GLU A 552 52.11 -3.92 37.09
CA GLU A 552 52.77 -5.10 36.51
C GLU A 552 54.29 -5.06 36.70
N CYS A 553 54.93 -3.91 36.51
CA CYS A 553 56.36 -3.75 36.80
C CYS A 553 56.68 -3.93 38.29
N PHE A 554 55.77 -3.50 39.18
CA PHE A 554 55.91 -3.68 40.61
C PHE A 554 55.79 -5.16 41.02
N GLU A 555 54.78 -5.88 40.50
CA GLU A 555 54.62 -7.31 40.74
C GLU A 555 55.79 -8.11 40.13
N ARG A 556 56.24 -7.82 38.91
CA ARG A 556 57.45 -8.45 38.34
C ARG A 556 58.70 -8.20 39.19
N ARG A 557 58.87 -6.99 39.74
CA ARG A 557 59.96 -6.70 40.68
C ARG A 557 59.84 -7.51 41.96
N LYS A 558 58.63 -7.68 42.48
CA LYS A 558 58.36 -8.47 43.68
C LYS A 558 58.61 -9.96 43.44
N GLU A 559 58.23 -10.49 42.28
CA GLU A 559 58.55 -11.87 41.83
C GLU A 559 60.06 -12.10 41.68
N LEU A 560 60.80 -11.16 41.08
CA LEU A 560 62.27 -11.18 41.00
C LEU A 560 62.96 -11.17 42.37
N ILE A 561 62.34 -10.54 43.38
CA ILE A 561 62.85 -10.51 44.76
C ILE A 561 62.52 -11.82 45.50
N LEU A 562 61.40 -12.49 45.16
CA LEU A 562 60.97 -13.76 45.76
C LEU A 562 61.64 -15.00 45.15
N HIS A 563 62.12 -14.93 43.89
CA HIS A 563 62.85 -16.01 43.21
C HIS A 563 64.19 -15.54 42.61
N PRO A 564 65.28 -15.44 43.41
CA PRO A 564 66.56 -14.90 42.95
C PRO A 564 67.42 -15.84 42.08
N SER A 565 66.90 -16.99 41.66
CA SER A 565 67.71 -18.08 41.12
C SER A 565 67.16 -18.61 39.81
N GLN A 566 67.32 -17.87 38.70
CA GLN A 566 67.35 -18.50 37.37
C GLN A 566 68.02 -17.72 36.23
N GLU A 567 68.38 -16.43 36.38
CA GLU A 567 69.08 -15.68 35.31
C GLU A 567 70.53 -15.31 35.67
N LYS A 568 71.31 -16.29 36.15
CA LYS A 568 72.78 -16.23 36.12
C LYS A 568 73.30 -17.41 35.32
N LYS A 569 73.06 -17.40 34.02
CA LYS A 569 73.78 -18.13 32.97
C LYS A 569 73.30 -17.52 31.65
N ASP A 570 74.25 -17.20 30.78
CA ASP A 570 74.06 -16.58 29.46
C ASP A 570 73.82 -15.06 29.57
N HIS A 571 74.81 -14.18 29.49
CA HIS A 571 75.87 -14.13 28.50
C HIS A 571 77.15 -13.52 29.08
N LEU A 572 78.18 -14.35 29.20
CA LEU A 572 79.58 -13.96 29.24
C LEU A 572 80.29 -14.88 28.25
N ILE A 573 80.17 -14.56 26.96
CA ILE A 573 81.09 -15.01 25.91
C ILE A 573 81.33 -13.81 25.00
N LEU A 574 82.62 -13.51 24.85
CA LEU A 574 83.25 -12.49 23.99
C LEU A 574 82.77 -12.55 22.53
#